data_AF-A0A0F9HW33-F1
#
_entry.id   AF-A0A0F9HW33-F1
#
_cell.length_a   1.000
_cell.length_b   1.000
_cell.length_c   1.000
_cell.angle_alpha   90.00
_cell.angle_beta   90.00
_cell.angle_gamma   90.00
#
_symmetry.space_group_name_H-M   'P 1'
#
loop_
_entity.id
_entity.type
_entity.pdbx_description
1 polymer ?
#
loop_
_entity_poly.entity_id
_entity_poly.type
_entity_poly.pdbx_seq_one_letter_code
_entity_poly.pdbx_strand_id
1 'polypeptide(L)'
;MRLVKIGKNPNQPMLQVDIPEGTGTWAFCSSQVQDYANKTLQLGDEVELTYTFANGRCDVTFIKKAGQQANTANQQSTGFQCTECGASLKDGRFKKCYTCNQNKGGQQTQSGAPASNFNCEECNAPLRDGKYKKCYPCNQKKPKQTKTDATGASIEKQNANKATAVALTAMIGQVNPNNVIGLVGDLYDAFIRNFKK
;
A
#
# COMPACT_ATOMS: atom_id res chain seq x y z
N MET A 1 -0.64 -23.94 6.73
CA MET A 1 -1.73 -23.12 7.35
C MET A 1 -2.30 -22.23 6.26
N ARG A 2 -3.55 -21.76 6.36
CA ARG A 2 -4.18 -20.94 5.31
C ARG A 2 -4.57 -19.57 5.84
N LEU A 3 -4.37 -18.54 5.02
CA LEU A 3 -4.83 -17.20 5.32
C LEU A 3 -6.32 -17.08 4.97
N VAL A 4 -7.16 -16.86 5.98
CA VAL A 4 -8.62 -16.80 5.82
C VAL A 4 -9.10 -15.36 5.63
N LYS A 5 -8.59 -14.44 6.46
CA LYS A 5 -9.00 -13.03 6.42
C LYS A 5 -7.91 -12.14 7.00
N ILE A 6 -7.82 -10.92 6.49
CA ILE A 6 -6.98 -9.87 7.08
C ILE A 6 -7.91 -8.87 7.79
N GLY A 7 -7.76 -8.76 9.11
CA GLY A 7 -8.52 -7.79 9.91
C GLY A 7 -8.07 -6.37 9.61
N LYS A 8 -8.99 -5.42 9.49
CA LYS A 8 -8.71 -3.99 9.29
C LYS A 8 -8.95 -3.18 10.55
N ASN A 9 -8.46 -3.65 11.70
CA ASN A 9 -8.55 -2.88 12.94
C ASN A 9 -7.31 -1.98 13.05
N PRO A 10 -7.47 -0.64 13.02
CA PRO A 10 -6.35 0.30 13.06
C PRO A 10 -5.61 0.30 14.41
N ASN A 11 -6.27 -0.13 15.49
CA ASN A 11 -5.68 -0.11 16.82
C ASN A 11 -4.98 -1.41 17.20
N GLN A 12 -5.34 -2.52 16.55
CA GLN A 12 -4.77 -3.85 16.82
C GLN A 12 -4.73 -4.66 15.52
N PRO A 13 -3.54 -4.86 14.91
CA PRO A 13 -3.39 -5.68 13.71
C PRO A 13 -3.77 -7.12 14.01
N MET A 14 -4.69 -7.68 13.23
CA MET A 14 -5.15 -9.06 13.40
C MET A 14 -5.27 -9.79 12.06
N LEU A 15 -4.96 -11.08 12.07
CA LEU A 15 -5.08 -12.00 10.95
C LEU A 15 -5.97 -13.17 11.36
N GLN A 16 -6.85 -13.60 10.47
CA GLN A 16 -7.61 -14.83 10.65
C GLN A 16 -6.90 -15.94 9.86
N VAL A 17 -6.44 -16.96 10.56
CA VAL A 17 -5.65 -18.06 10.01
C VAL A 17 -6.22 -19.41 10.43
N ASP A 18 -6.12 -20.38 9.53
CA ASP A 18 -6.41 -21.78 9.85
C ASP A 18 -5.17 -22.41 10.46
N ILE A 19 -5.24 -22.62 11.78
CA ILE A 19 -4.23 -23.34 12.57
C ILE A 19 -4.74 -24.76 12.87
N PRO A 20 -3.85 -25.72 13.18
CA PRO A 20 -4.27 -27.11 13.45
C PRO A 20 -5.29 -27.23 14.60
N GLU A 21 -5.27 -26.29 15.55
CA GLU A 21 -6.12 -26.25 16.74
C GLU A 21 -7.55 -25.73 16.44
N GLY A 22 -7.77 -25.14 15.26
CA GLY A 22 -9.08 -24.60 14.87
C GLY A 22 -9.05 -23.80 13.57
N THR A 23 -10.13 -23.91 12.80
CA THR A 23 -10.35 -23.12 11.59
C THR A 23 -10.82 -21.71 11.95
N GLY A 24 -10.22 -20.69 11.32
CA GLY A 24 -10.65 -19.31 11.46
C GLY A 24 -10.24 -18.63 12.77
N THR A 25 -9.15 -19.05 13.40
CA THR A 25 -8.64 -18.42 14.63
C THR A 25 -8.10 -17.02 14.34
N TRP A 26 -8.58 -16.05 15.11
CA TRP A 26 -8.04 -14.69 15.08
C TRP A 26 -6.74 -14.62 15.88
N ALA A 27 -5.65 -14.30 15.18
CA ALA A 27 -4.34 -14.12 15.76
C ALA A 27 -3.91 -12.65 15.68
N PHE A 28 -3.31 -12.16 16.75
CA PHE A 28 -2.73 -10.82 16.80
C PHE A 28 -1.40 -10.82 16.04
N CYS A 29 -1.04 -9.68 15.45
CA CYS A 29 0.23 -9.57 14.75
C CYS A 29 0.81 -8.16 14.88
N SER A 30 2.06 -8.00 14.46
CA SER A 30 2.64 -6.66 14.31
C SER A 30 2.11 -5.97 13.05
N SER A 31 2.18 -4.64 13.02
CA SER A 31 1.81 -3.86 11.82
C SER A 31 2.61 -4.26 10.58
N GLN A 32 3.88 -4.64 10.75
CA GLN A 32 4.74 -5.12 9.66
C GLN A 32 4.24 -6.42 9.05
N VAL A 33 3.79 -7.36 9.89
CA VAL A 33 3.23 -8.65 9.44
C VAL A 33 1.91 -8.41 8.69
N GLN A 34 1.06 -7.51 9.19
CA GLN A 34 -0.19 -7.14 8.54
C GLN A 34 0.04 -6.43 7.19
N ASP A 35 1.00 -5.50 7.12
CA ASP A 35 1.38 -4.80 5.90
C ASP A 35 1.92 -5.75 4.84
N TYR A 36 2.78 -6.69 5.24
CA TYR A 36 3.29 -7.72 4.34
C TYR A 36 2.16 -8.61 3.81
N ALA A 37 1.27 -9.07 4.70
CA ALA A 37 0.13 -9.90 4.33
C ALA A 37 -0.80 -9.18 3.33
N ASN A 38 -1.12 -7.91 3.59
CA ASN A 38 -1.96 -7.10 2.70
C ASN A 38 -1.34 -6.87 1.31
N LYS A 39 0.00 -6.77 1.23
CA LYS A 39 0.71 -6.46 -0.03
C LYS A 39 1.02 -7.71 -0.86
N THR A 40 1.29 -8.84 -0.19
CA THR A 40 1.95 -9.98 -0.83
C THR A 40 1.06 -11.23 -0.88
N LEU A 41 0.11 -11.36 0.05
CA LEU A 41 -0.70 -12.57 0.20
C LEU A 41 -2.14 -12.35 -0.28
N GLN A 42 -2.75 -13.40 -0.81
CA GLN A 42 -4.17 -13.43 -1.17
C GLN A 42 -4.94 -14.34 -0.21
N LEU A 43 -6.25 -14.12 -0.09
CA LEU A 43 -7.12 -14.98 0.73
C LEU A 43 -7.13 -16.40 0.15
N GLY A 44 -6.96 -17.41 1.00
CA GLY A 44 -6.82 -18.80 0.61
C GLY A 44 -5.39 -19.25 0.30
N ASP A 45 -4.41 -18.33 0.27
CA ASP A 45 -3.00 -18.70 0.11
C ASP A 45 -2.55 -19.59 1.28
N GLU A 46 -1.74 -20.60 0.94
CA GLU A 46 -1.00 -21.37 1.93
C GLU A 46 0.18 -20.56 2.44
N VAL A 47 0.30 -20.52 3.76
CA VAL A 47 1.27 -19.71 4.48
C VAL A 47 2.00 -20.54 5.52
N GLU A 48 3.27 -20.21 5.71
CA GLU A 48 4.07 -20.62 6.84
C GLU A 48 4.13 -19.46 7.82
N LEU A 49 3.81 -19.74 9.09
CA LEU A 49 3.73 -18.73 10.12
C LEU A 49 4.37 -19.20 11.42
N THR A 50 5.06 -18.28 12.06
CA THR A 50 5.65 -18.46 13.39
C THR A 50 4.75 -17.70 14.36
N TYR A 51 4.25 -18.42 15.35
CA TYR A 51 3.35 -17.86 16.35
C TYR A 51 3.72 -18.33 17.75
N THR A 52 3.34 -17.54 18.74
CA THR A 52 3.41 -17.89 20.15
C THR A 52 1.99 -17.91 20.71
N PHE A 53 1.65 -18.99 21.41
CA PHE A 53 0.39 -19.12 22.11
C PHE A 53 0.60 -18.98 23.61
N ALA A 54 0.06 -17.92 24.21
CA ALA A 54 0.16 -17.66 25.64
C ALA A 54 -1.15 -17.03 26.14
N ASN A 55 -1.63 -17.46 27.31
CA ASN A 55 -2.83 -16.90 27.95
C ASN A 55 -4.10 -16.91 27.05
N GLY A 56 -4.28 -17.96 26.24
CA GLY A 56 -5.41 -18.05 25.30
C GLY A 56 -5.32 -17.10 24.11
N ARG A 57 -4.16 -16.46 23.91
CA ARG A 57 -3.91 -15.51 22.82
C ARG A 57 -2.84 -16.07 21.88
N CYS A 58 -3.11 -15.96 20.58
CA CYS A 58 -2.17 -16.30 19.51
C CYS A 58 -1.54 -15.02 18.95
N ASP A 59 -0.21 -14.88 19.06
CA ASP A 59 0.56 -13.76 18.52
C ASP A 59 1.48 -14.25 17.40
N VAL A 60 1.25 -13.76 16.18
CA VAL A 60 2.03 -14.08 14.97
C VAL A 60 3.22 -13.12 14.88
N THR A 61 4.43 -13.68 14.93
CA THR A 61 5.69 -12.92 14.82
C THR A 61 6.23 -12.90 13.39
N PHE A 62 5.90 -13.90 12.58
CA PHE A 62 6.36 -14.02 11.20
C PHE A 62 5.33 -14.72 10.31
N ILE A 63 5.20 -14.26 9.06
CA ILE A 63 4.37 -14.88 8.03
C ILE A 63 5.10 -14.83 6.68
N LYS A 64 5.02 -15.92 5.92
CA LYS A 64 5.46 -15.99 4.51
C LYS A 64 4.55 -16.91 3.71
N LYS A 65 4.54 -16.75 2.39
CA LYS A 65 3.84 -17.67 1.48
C LYS A 65 4.53 -19.03 1.48
N ALA A 66 3.77 -20.11 1.64
CA ALA A 66 4.32 -21.47 1.60
C ALA A 66 4.93 -21.73 0.22
N GLY A 67 6.08 -22.42 0.18
CA GLY A 67 6.78 -22.72 -1.06
C GLY A 67 7.55 -21.55 -1.69
N GLN A 68 7.39 -20.31 -1.20
CA GLN A 68 8.42 -19.31 -1.41
C GLN A 68 9.60 -19.70 -0.52
N GLN A 69 10.72 -20.07 -1.14
CA GLN A 69 11.99 -20.03 -0.43
C GLN A 69 12.04 -18.68 0.26
N ALA A 70 12.35 -18.68 1.55
CA ALA A 70 12.67 -17.45 2.23
C ALA A 70 13.84 -16.87 1.44
N ASN A 71 13.55 -15.95 0.53
CA ASN A 71 14.42 -14.84 0.32
C ASN A 71 14.39 -14.17 1.68
N THR A 72 15.27 -14.65 2.56
CA THR A 72 16.01 -13.84 3.49
C THR A 72 16.55 -12.73 2.60
N ALA A 73 15.69 -11.75 2.31
CA ALA A 73 16.09 -10.38 2.33
C ALA A 73 16.71 -10.28 3.72
N ASN A 74 18.01 -10.58 3.76
CA ASN A 74 18.96 -9.80 4.47
C ASN A 74 18.30 -8.43 4.61
N GLN A 75 18.22 -7.97 5.84
CA GLN A 75 18.45 -6.56 6.03
C GLN A 75 19.78 -6.24 5.31
N GLN A 76 19.75 -6.06 4.00
CA GLN A 76 20.57 -5.10 3.31
C GLN A 76 20.04 -3.78 3.85
N SER A 77 20.42 -3.51 5.10
CA SER A 77 21.08 -2.27 5.41
C SER A 77 21.91 -1.95 4.17
N THR A 78 21.42 -1.03 3.35
CA THR A 78 22.28 -0.24 2.49
C THR A 78 23.20 0.49 3.46
N GLY A 79 24.18 -0.25 3.98
CA GLY A 79 25.02 0.14 5.07
C GLY A 79 25.84 1.29 4.54
N PHE A 80 25.64 2.46 5.14
CA PHE A 80 26.55 3.56 4.89
C PHE A 80 27.91 3.09 5.39
N GLN A 81 28.89 2.93 4.53
CA GLN A 81 30.26 2.62 4.95
C GLN A 81 31.06 3.92 5.02
N CYS A 82 31.95 4.01 6.00
CA CYS A 82 32.89 5.12 6.04
C CYS A 82 33.90 4.95 4.90
N THR A 83 34.07 5.99 4.07
CA THR A 83 35.01 5.96 2.93
C THR A 83 36.47 5.82 3.35
N GLU A 84 36.83 6.27 4.56
CA GLU A 84 38.22 6.24 5.04
C GLU A 84 38.59 4.89 5.69
N CYS A 85 37.68 4.31 6.48
CA CYS A 85 38.00 3.12 7.28
C CYS A 85 37.15 1.88 6.96
N GLY A 86 36.19 1.98 6.04
CA GLY A 86 35.31 0.87 5.65
C GLY A 86 34.29 0.45 6.72
N ALA A 87 34.29 1.07 7.91
CA ALA A 87 33.39 0.68 9.00
C ALA A 87 31.91 0.89 8.61
N SER A 88 31.08 -0.09 8.94
CA SER A 88 29.63 -0.04 8.68
C SER A 88 28.93 0.91 9.65
N LEU A 89 28.15 1.85 9.14
CA LEU A 89 27.43 2.87 9.88
C LEU A 89 25.94 2.54 9.92
N LYS A 90 25.35 2.71 11.11
CA LYS A 90 23.94 2.40 11.37
C LYS A 90 22.98 3.28 10.56
N ASP A 91 23.37 4.52 10.26
CA ASP A 91 22.65 5.40 9.34
C ASP A 91 23.59 6.40 8.63
N GLY A 92 23.07 7.05 7.58
CA GLY A 92 23.75 8.11 6.83
C GLY A 92 23.68 9.49 7.48
N ARG A 93 23.06 9.63 8.67
CA ARG A 93 22.78 10.93 9.30
C ARG A 93 23.95 11.48 10.09
N PHE A 94 24.83 10.61 10.59
CA PHE A 94 26.00 11.06 11.34
C PHE A 94 27.02 11.75 10.41
N LYS A 95 27.36 13.02 10.71
CA LYS A 95 28.38 13.80 9.99
C LYS A 95 29.79 13.21 10.10
N LYS A 96 30.06 12.45 11.16
CA LYS A 96 31.36 11.80 11.43
C LYS A 96 31.20 10.29 11.61
N CYS A 97 32.23 9.53 11.22
CA CYS A 97 32.29 8.10 11.51
C CYS A 97 32.54 7.86 13.01
N TYR A 98 31.83 6.94 13.65
CA TYR A 98 32.04 6.64 15.07
C TYR A 98 33.36 5.90 15.33
N THR A 99 33.92 5.24 14.32
CA THR A 99 35.16 4.46 14.45
C THR A 99 36.41 5.31 14.22
N CYS A 100 36.42 6.17 13.20
CA CYS A 100 37.60 6.97 12.84
C CYS A 100 37.44 8.48 13.02
N ASN A 101 36.27 8.96 13.45
CA ASN A 101 35.94 10.37 13.69
C ASN A 101 36.13 11.32 12.49
N GLN A 102 36.33 10.79 11.29
CA GLN A 102 36.46 11.57 10.06
C GLN A 102 35.09 11.97 9.47
N ASN A 103 35.05 13.12 8.79
CA ASN A 103 33.85 13.64 8.14
C ASN A 103 33.45 12.75 6.95
N LYS A 104 32.18 12.36 6.84
CA LYS A 104 31.71 11.48 5.77
C LYS A 104 31.65 12.22 4.42
N GLY A 105 32.46 11.79 3.45
CA GLY A 105 32.16 11.89 2.02
C GLY A 105 31.54 10.59 1.51
N GLY A 106 30.42 10.14 2.11
CA GLY A 106 29.86 8.81 1.83
C GLY A 106 29.33 8.67 0.39
N GLN A 107 30.13 8.16 -0.53
CA GLN A 107 29.64 7.64 -1.80
C GLN A 107 29.12 6.22 -1.58
N GLN A 108 27.89 5.94 -2.02
CA GLN A 108 27.36 4.58 -2.12
C GLN A 108 28.24 3.79 -3.10
N THR A 109 29.09 2.91 -2.60
CA THR A 109 29.77 1.89 -3.40
C THR A 109 28.77 0.77 -3.72
N GLN A 110 28.13 0.85 -4.88
CA GLN A 110 27.43 -0.30 -5.47
C GLN A 110 28.44 -1.13 -6.25
N SER A 111 28.75 -2.32 -5.75
CA SER A 111 29.55 -3.35 -6.41
C SER A 111 28.94 -3.67 -7.78
N GLY A 112 29.73 -3.51 -8.84
CA GLY A 112 29.28 -3.38 -10.21
C GLY A 112 28.89 -4.67 -10.94
N ALA A 113 27.88 -4.53 -11.81
CA ALA A 113 27.84 -5.16 -13.12
C ALA A 113 28.51 -4.21 -14.14
N PRO A 114 29.10 -4.70 -15.24
CA PRO A 114 29.84 -3.87 -16.20
C PRO A 114 28.97 -2.72 -16.72
N ALA A 115 29.54 -1.52 -16.71
CA ALA A 115 28.90 -0.27 -17.09
C ALA A 115 28.58 -0.25 -18.58
N SER A 116 27.42 -0.78 -18.97
CA SER A 116 26.73 -0.29 -20.15
C SER A 116 26.35 1.16 -19.87
N ASN A 117 26.91 2.11 -20.62
CA ASN A 117 26.59 3.53 -20.51
C ASN A 117 25.10 3.74 -20.83
N PHE A 118 24.27 3.79 -19.79
CA PHE A 118 22.86 4.15 -19.92
C PHE A 118 22.77 5.65 -20.02
N ASN A 119 22.43 6.17 -21.20
CA ASN A 119 22.30 7.61 -21.43
C ASN A 119 20.84 7.97 -21.71
N CYS A 120 20.43 9.16 -21.28
CA CYS A 120 19.11 9.73 -21.58
C CYS A 120 18.93 9.89 -23.10
N GLU A 121 17.83 9.36 -23.65
CA GLU A 121 17.54 9.46 -25.10
C GLU A 121 17.42 10.91 -25.61
N GLU A 122 17.06 11.88 -24.75
CA GLU A 122 16.81 13.27 -25.18
C GLU A 122 18.00 14.22 -24.97
N CYS A 123 18.82 13.98 -23.94
CA CYS A 123 19.92 14.90 -23.61
C CYS A 123 21.27 14.21 -23.42
N ASN A 124 21.34 12.90 -23.66
CA ASN A 124 22.53 12.08 -23.53
C ASN A 124 23.21 12.10 -22.14
N ALA A 125 22.53 12.62 -21.12
CA ALA A 125 23.03 12.63 -19.75
C ALA A 125 23.10 11.20 -19.18
N PRO A 126 24.13 10.88 -18.37
CA PRO A 126 24.28 9.55 -17.79
C PRO A 126 23.13 9.24 -16.80
N LEU A 127 22.58 8.04 -16.92
CA LEU A 127 21.51 7.52 -16.08
C LEU A 127 22.06 6.53 -15.06
N ARG A 128 21.46 6.55 -13.87
CA ARG A 128 21.90 5.73 -12.74
C ARG A 128 21.54 4.25 -12.91
N ASP A 129 20.48 3.97 -13.64
CA ASP A 129 20.02 2.63 -13.98
C ASP A 129 19.47 2.59 -15.41
N GLY A 130 19.47 1.42 -16.04
CA GLY A 130 18.83 1.19 -17.34
C GLY A 130 17.31 1.10 -17.28
N LYS A 131 16.69 1.47 -16.15
CA LYS A 131 15.24 1.32 -15.94
C LYS A 131 14.45 2.43 -16.61
N TYR A 132 15.06 3.60 -16.78
CA TYR A 132 14.42 4.76 -17.39
C TYR A 132 15.08 5.08 -18.73
N LYS A 133 14.24 5.43 -19.72
CA LYS A 133 14.72 5.89 -21.04
C LYS A 133 15.12 7.37 -21.05
N LYS A 134 14.61 8.14 -20.09
CA LYS A 134 14.81 9.59 -19.99
C LYS A 134 15.28 9.97 -18.58
N CYS A 135 16.14 10.98 -18.50
CA CYS A 135 16.56 11.54 -17.22
C CYS A 135 15.42 12.32 -16.56
N TYR A 136 15.53 12.51 -15.25
CA TYR A 136 14.53 13.23 -14.46
C TYR A 136 14.18 14.63 -15.02
N PRO A 137 15.15 15.49 -15.42
CA PRO A 137 14.84 16.77 -16.04
C PRO A 137 14.07 16.68 -17.36
N CYS A 138 14.45 15.76 -18.25
CA CYS A 138 13.75 15.56 -19.53
C CYS A 138 12.34 15.00 -19.33
N ASN A 139 12.15 14.12 -18.35
CA ASN A 139 10.84 13.57 -18.01
C ASN A 139 9.91 14.64 -17.40
N GLN A 140 10.45 15.65 -16.71
CA GLN A 140 9.64 16.77 -16.19
C GLN A 140 9.24 17.80 -17.25
N LYS A 141 10.03 17.95 -18.33
CA LYS A 141 9.72 18.89 -19.43
C LYS A 141 8.55 18.44 -20.32
N LYS A 142 8.10 17.18 -20.19
CA LYS A 142 6.86 16.70 -20.79
C LYS A 142 5.88 16.45 -19.66
N PRO A 143 4.93 17.37 -19.37
CA PRO A 143 3.85 17.01 -18.46
C PRO A 143 3.25 15.72 -18.99
N LYS A 144 3.20 14.68 -18.15
CA LYS A 144 2.39 13.49 -18.46
C LYS A 144 1.05 14.04 -18.91
N GLN A 145 0.67 13.78 -20.16
CA GLN A 145 -0.71 13.96 -20.56
C GLN A 145 -1.51 13.15 -19.55
N THR A 146 -2.17 13.86 -18.64
CA THR A 146 -3.10 13.28 -17.70
C THR A 146 -4.12 12.60 -18.59
N LYS A 147 -4.09 11.27 -18.63
CA LYS A 147 -5.23 10.54 -19.18
C LYS A 147 -6.43 11.02 -18.37
N THR A 148 -7.33 11.74 -19.03
CA THR A 148 -8.64 12.15 -18.53
C THR A 148 -9.50 10.91 -18.38
N ASP A 149 -9.11 10.01 -17.48
CA ASP A 149 -9.84 8.77 -17.21
C ASP A 149 -10.89 9.11 -16.14
N ALA A 150 -12.16 9.22 -16.55
CA ALA A 150 -13.39 8.84 -15.83
C ALA A 150 -13.59 9.24 -14.35
N THR A 151 -12.79 10.13 -13.78
CA THR A 151 -12.78 10.37 -12.32
C THR A 151 -13.86 11.37 -11.91
N GLY A 152 -14.17 12.37 -12.76
CA GLY A 152 -15.22 13.36 -12.49
C GLY A 152 -16.62 12.75 -12.40
N ALA A 153 -17.01 11.98 -13.42
CA ALA A 153 -18.31 11.29 -13.45
C ALA A 153 -18.48 10.27 -12.31
N SER A 154 -17.39 9.63 -11.87
CA SER A 154 -17.43 8.71 -10.72
C SER A 154 -17.64 9.46 -9.39
N ILE A 155 -17.07 10.66 -9.23
CA ILE A 155 -17.25 11.48 -8.03
C ILE A 155 -18.67 12.05 -7.99
N GLU A 156 -19.19 12.54 -9.11
CA GLU A 156 -20.57 13.03 -9.23
C GLU A 156 -21.59 11.93 -8.91
N LYS A 157 -21.40 10.72 -9.44
CA LYS A 157 -22.28 9.57 -9.15
C LYS A 157 -22.22 9.15 -7.68
N GLN A 158 -21.04 9.20 -7.04
CA GLN A 158 -20.91 8.91 -5.62
C GLN A 158 -21.59 9.97 -4.73
N ASN A 159 -21.49 11.25 -5.10
CA ASN A 159 -22.16 12.33 -4.39
C ASN A 159 -23.68 12.26 -4.55
N ALA A 160 -24.18 11.96 -5.75
CA ALA A 160 -25.60 11.73 -6.00
C ALA A 160 -26.15 10.58 -5.15
N ASN A 161 -25.47 9.43 -5.12
CA ASN A 161 -25.89 8.28 -4.32
C ASN A 161 -25.92 8.59 -2.81
N LYS A 162 -24.96 9.36 -2.30
CA LYS A 162 -24.95 9.79 -0.89
C LYS A 162 -26.13 10.71 -0.58
N ALA A 163 -26.41 11.70 -1.44
CA ALA A 163 -27.53 12.61 -1.26
C ALA A 163 -28.87 11.84 -1.28
N THR A 164 -29.03 10.89 -2.21
CA THR A 164 -30.22 10.03 -2.30
C THR A 164 -30.40 9.17 -1.04
N ALA A 165 -29.34 8.54 -0.53
CA ALA A 165 -29.42 7.72 0.68
C ALA A 165 -29.78 8.54 1.93
N VAL A 166 -29.22 9.75 2.06
CA VAL A 166 -29.55 10.66 3.17
C VAL A 166 -31.00 11.12 3.08
N ALA A 167 -31.48 11.48 1.89
CA ALA A 167 -32.87 11.88 1.68
C ALA A 167 -33.85 10.75 2.00
N LEU A 168 -33.58 9.53 1.52
CA LEU A 168 -34.38 8.34 1.86
C LEU A 168 -34.40 8.08 3.36
N THR A 169 -33.25 8.16 4.03
CA THR A 169 -33.15 7.95 5.48
C THR A 169 -33.93 9.00 6.26
N ALA A 170 -33.89 10.27 5.84
CA ALA A 170 -34.67 11.34 6.47
C ALA A 170 -36.18 11.17 6.29
N MET A 171 -36.62 10.46 5.25
CA MET A 171 -38.02 10.15 4.99
C MET A 171 -38.52 8.90 5.73
N ILE A 172 -37.62 8.06 6.28
CA ILE A 172 -38.00 6.89 7.09
C ILE A 172 -38.65 7.38 8.39
N GLY A 173 -39.94 7.06 8.56
CA GLY A 173 -40.74 7.44 9.73
C GLY A 173 -41.65 8.67 9.52
N GLN A 174 -41.46 9.45 8.45
CA GLN A 174 -42.35 10.56 8.10
C GLN A 174 -43.26 10.24 6.91
N VAL A 175 -42.94 9.22 6.11
CA VAL A 175 -43.71 8.86 4.93
C VAL A 175 -44.64 7.68 5.24
N ASN A 176 -45.94 7.91 5.09
CA ASN A 176 -46.93 6.84 5.13
C ASN A 176 -46.62 5.84 3.99
N PRO A 177 -46.43 4.54 4.27
CA PRO A 177 -46.08 3.55 3.24
C PRO A 177 -47.07 3.50 2.08
N ASN A 178 -48.32 3.90 2.30
CA ASN A 178 -49.36 3.97 1.26
C ASN A 178 -49.16 5.14 0.27
N ASN A 179 -48.33 6.13 0.61
CA ASN A 179 -48.09 7.32 -0.22
C ASN A 179 -46.69 7.34 -0.87
N VAL A 180 -45.85 6.34 -0.60
CA VAL A 180 -44.47 6.27 -1.13
C VAL A 180 -44.46 6.28 -2.66
N ILE A 181 -45.39 5.55 -3.28
CA ILE A 181 -45.49 5.47 -4.75
C ILE A 181 -45.82 6.84 -5.37
N GLY A 182 -46.74 7.60 -4.74
CA GLY A 182 -47.08 8.95 -5.20
C GLY A 182 -45.90 9.92 -5.06
N LEU A 183 -45.20 9.86 -3.93
CA LEU A 183 -44.06 10.74 -3.65
C LEU A 183 -42.88 10.50 -4.62
N VAL A 184 -42.65 9.25 -5.01
CA VAL A 184 -41.64 8.89 -6.03
C VAL A 184 -42.04 9.43 -7.41
N GLY A 185 -43.33 9.36 -7.77
CA GLY A 185 -43.86 9.94 -9.01
C GLY A 185 -43.66 11.45 -9.07
N ASP A 186 -44.04 12.17 -8.00
CA ASP A 186 -43.88 13.62 -7.92
C ASP A 186 -42.41 14.08 -8.01
N LEU A 187 -41.50 13.35 -7.36
CA LEU A 187 -40.06 13.58 -7.44
C LEU A 187 -39.50 13.38 -8.85
N TYR A 188 -39.95 12.33 -9.54
CA TYR A 188 -39.55 12.06 -10.92
C TYR A 188 -40.04 13.14 -11.88
N ASP A 189 -41.31 13.55 -11.75
CA ASP A 189 -41.89 14.61 -12.58
C ASP A 189 -41.25 15.98 -12.31
N ALA A 190 -40.87 16.26 -11.07
CA ALA A 190 -40.10 17.45 -10.72
C ALA A 190 -38.68 17.41 -11.33
N PHE A 191 -38.01 16.26 -11.32
CA PHE A 191 -36.70 16.09 -11.95
C PHE A 191 -36.77 16.32 -13.47
N ILE A 192 -37.71 15.67 -14.16
CA ILE A 192 -37.86 15.80 -15.62
C ILE A 192 -38.20 17.25 -16.02
N ARG A 193 -39.06 17.95 -15.27
CA ARG A 193 -39.39 19.35 -15.52
C ARG A 193 -38.19 20.29 -15.42
N ASN A 194 -37.26 20.02 -14.51
CA ASN A 194 -36.07 20.85 -14.33
C ASN A 194 -34.96 20.54 -15.34
N PHE A 195 -34.90 19.31 -15.87
CA PHE A 195 -33.89 18.92 -16.86
C PHE A 195 -34.29 19.16 -18.32
N LYS A 196 -35.58 19.39 -18.62
CA LYS A 196 -36.08 19.68 -19.98
C LYS A 196 -36.23 21.19 -20.28
N LYS A 197 -35.69 22.07 -19.44
CA LYS A 197 -35.51 23.49 -19.73
C LYS A 197 -34.07 23.74 -20.14
#